data_AF-A0A526YLN1-F1
#
_entry.id   AF-A0A526YLN1-F1
#
_cell.length_a   1.000
_cell.length_b   1.000
_cell.length_c   1.000
_cell.angle_alpha   90.00
_cell.angle_beta   90.00
_cell.angle_gamma   90.00
#
_symmetry.space_group_name_H-M   'P 1'
#
loop_
_entity.id
_entity.type
_entity.pdbx_description
1 polymer ?
#
loop_
_entity_poly.entity_id
_entity_poly.type
_entity_poly.pdbx_seq_one_letter_code
_entity_poly.pdbx_strand_id
1 'polypeptide(L)'
;MQLKRLATCFVVLFGLVTASVSAFAADPENTMIITLKDGDVTVALRPDLAPKHIEQIKKLVRQGAYDNVAFHRVIDGFMAQTGDVKFGNMKNGFSADAVGTGGSDLPDLPAEFSQT
;
A
#
# COMPACT_ATOMS: atom_id res chain seq x y z
N MET A 1 38.25 -17.72 -61.67
CA MET A 1 37.20 -18.52 -60.97
C MET A 1 37.89 -19.16 -59.77
N GLN A 2 37.63 -18.92 -58.49
CA GLN A 2 36.47 -18.46 -57.70
C GLN A 2 37.06 -17.70 -56.49
N LEU A 3 36.81 -16.41 -56.31
CA LEU A 3 35.73 -15.83 -55.48
C LEU A 3 36.06 -15.70 -53.97
N LYS A 4 36.52 -14.49 -53.60
CA LYS A 4 36.15 -13.67 -52.43
C LYS A 4 36.10 -14.32 -51.04
N ARG A 5 36.95 -13.83 -50.12
CA ARG A 5 36.58 -13.62 -48.71
C ARG A 5 37.11 -12.27 -48.21
N LEU A 6 36.21 -11.28 -48.27
CA LEU A 6 36.27 -9.99 -47.61
C LEU A 6 35.43 -10.12 -46.32
N ALA A 7 35.91 -9.56 -45.20
CA ALA A 7 35.17 -9.15 -43.99
C ALA A 7 35.94 -9.56 -42.73
N THR A 8 36.07 -8.81 -41.64
CA THR A 8 35.71 -7.44 -41.23
C THR A 8 36.35 -7.34 -39.84
N CYS A 9 37.03 -6.23 -39.52
CA CYS A 9 37.55 -5.97 -38.17
C CYS A 9 36.40 -6.01 -37.15
N PHE A 10 36.36 -7.03 -36.30
CA PHE A 10 35.46 -7.06 -35.15
C PHE A 10 36.10 -6.29 -34.00
N VAL A 11 35.75 -5.01 -33.90
CA VAL A 11 35.97 -4.21 -32.69
C VAL A 11 35.07 -4.81 -31.61
N VAL A 12 35.67 -5.57 -30.68
CA VAL A 12 34.98 -6.03 -29.48
C VAL A 12 34.88 -4.84 -28.52
N LEU A 13 33.82 -4.05 -28.72
CA LEU A 13 33.37 -3.04 -27.78
C LEU A 13 32.76 -3.79 -26.59
N PHE A 14 33.55 -4.00 -25.54
CA PHE A 14 33.11 -4.61 -24.29
C PHE A 14 32.13 -3.63 -23.62
N GLY A 15 30.85 -3.81 -23.91
CA GLY A 15 29.75 -3.01 -23.38
C GLY A 15 29.69 -3.12 -21.87
N LEU A 16 29.84 -1.98 -21.21
CA LEU A 16 29.51 -1.79 -19.81
C LEU A 16 27.99 -1.98 -19.65
N VAL A 17 27.56 -3.21 -19.39
CA VAL A 17 26.16 -3.49 -19.03
C VAL A 17 25.97 -3.02 -17.59
N THR A 18 25.67 -1.74 -17.42
CA THR A 18 25.09 -1.24 -16.18
C THR A 18 23.67 -1.78 -16.12
N ALA A 19 23.47 -2.89 -15.42
CA ALA A 19 22.13 -3.33 -15.06
C ALA A 19 21.51 -2.25 -14.17
N SER A 20 20.58 -1.48 -14.73
CA SER A 20 19.75 -0.55 -13.98
C SER A 20 18.88 -1.38 -13.04
N VAL A 21 19.30 -1.49 -11.77
CA VAL A 21 18.40 -1.95 -10.72
C VAL A 21 17.34 -0.86 -10.59
N SER A 22 16.17 -1.07 -11.20
CA SER A 22 15.04 -0.17 -11.00
C SER A 22 14.73 -0.15 -9.51
N ALA A 23 15.04 0.98 -8.86
CA ALA A 23 14.44 1.30 -7.59
C ALA A 23 12.92 1.34 -7.83
N PHE A 24 12.17 0.49 -7.12
CA PHE A 24 10.72 0.60 -7.08
C PHE A 24 10.37 1.93 -6.40
N ALA A 25 10.21 2.99 -7.20
CA ALA A 25 9.58 4.21 -6.73
C ALA A 25 8.17 3.83 -6.26
N ALA A 26 7.82 4.25 -5.05
CA ALA A 26 6.49 4.01 -4.51
C ALA A 26 5.46 4.68 -5.44
N ASP A 27 4.54 3.88 -5.99
CA ASP A 27 3.42 4.40 -6.80
C ASP A 27 2.56 5.29 -5.89
N PRO A 28 2.42 6.59 -6.17
CA PRO A 28 1.64 7.50 -5.34
C PRO A 28 0.19 7.03 -5.15
N GLU A 29 -0.42 6.41 -6.17
CA GLU A 29 -1.78 5.90 -6.06
C GLU A 29 -1.89 4.69 -5.14
N ASN A 30 -0.80 3.96 -4.92
CA ASN A 30 -0.71 2.81 -4.04
C ASN A 30 0.14 3.10 -2.79
N THR A 31 0.22 4.37 -2.39
CA THR A 31 0.88 4.79 -1.16
C THR A 31 -0.11 5.54 -0.28
N MET A 32 -0.31 5.06 0.95
CA MET A 32 -1.15 5.71 1.96
C MET A 32 -0.27 6.27 3.07
N ILE A 33 -0.57 7.48 3.53
CA ILE A 33 0.12 8.11 4.66
C ILE A 33 -0.87 8.23 5.81
N ILE A 34 -0.49 7.72 6.98
CA ILE A 34 -1.22 7.91 8.23
C ILE A 34 -0.42 8.92 9.05
N THR A 35 -0.96 10.13 9.21
CA THR A 35 -0.32 11.19 10.02
C THR A 35 -0.71 11.04 11.48
N LEU A 36 0.28 10.80 12.34
CA LEU A 36 0.13 10.71 13.79
C LEU A 36 0.80 11.91 14.45
N LYS A 37 0.51 12.12 15.74
CA LYS A 37 1.14 13.16 16.55
C LYS A 37 2.68 13.02 16.64
N ASP A 38 3.17 11.78 16.52
CA ASP A 38 4.58 11.43 16.69
C ASP A 38 5.30 11.22 15.35
N GLY A 39 4.60 11.38 14.22
CA GLY A 39 5.15 11.25 12.88
C GLY A 39 4.22 10.56 11.89
N ASP A 40 4.68 10.49 10.64
CA ASP A 40 3.95 9.84 9.56
C ASP A 40 4.30 8.36 9.45
N VAL A 41 3.28 7.54 9.20
CA VAL A 41 3.44 6.13 8.82
C VAL A 41 3.10 6.00 7.34
N THR A 42 4.08 5.62 6.52
CA THR A 42 3.89 5.36 5.10
C THR A 42 3.58 3.88 4.87
N VAL A 43 2.45 3.60 4.23
CA VAL A 43 1.95 2.25 3.96
C VAL A 43 1.92 2.03 2.44
N ALA A 44 2.67 1.05 1.96
CA ALA A 44 2.57 0.58 0.58
C ALA A 44 1.37 -0.37 0.44
N LEU A 45 0.45 -0.04 -0.47
CA LEU A 45 -0.76 -0.81 -0.73
C LEU A 45 -0.48 -1.92 -1.76
N ARG A 46 -1.16 -3.07 -1.61
CA ARG A 46 -0.97 -4.27 -2.45
C ARG A 46 -2.26 -4.66 -3.17
N PRO A 47 -2.71 -3.87 -4.18
CA PRO A 47 -3.90 -4.20 -4.96
C PRO A 47 -3.74 -5.48 -5.77
N ASP A 48 -2.51 -5.95 -5.97
CA ASP A 48 -2.20 -7.23 -6.61
C ASP A 48 -2.54 -8.44 -5.72
N LEU A 49 -2.64 -8.26 -4.39
CA LEU A 49 -3.01 -9.33 -3.45
C LEU A 49 -4.47 -9.22 -2.99
N ALA A 50 -4.93 -7.99 -2.70
CA ALA A 50 -6.27 -7.73 -2.15
C ALA A 50 -6.95 -6.53 -2.85
N PRO A 51 -7.25 -6.64 -4.16
CA PRO A 51 -7.72 -5.51 -4.96
C PRO A 51 -8.99 -4.85 -4.39
N LYS A 52 -9.95 -5.64 -3.89
CA LYS A 52 -11.21 -5.09 -3.36
C LYS A 52 -11.00 -4.36 -2.05
N HIS A 53 -10.17 -4.90 -1.16
CA HIS A 53 -9.84 -4.23 0.10
C HIS A 53 -9.10 -2.92 -0.14
N ILE A 54 -8.15 -2.90 -1.08
CA ILE A 54 -7.41 -1.67 -1.42
C ILE A 54 -8.33 -0.61 -2.03
N GLU A 55 -9.26 -1.00 -2.92
CA GLU A 55 -10.26 -0.08 -3.47
C GLU A 55 -11.11 0.56 -2.35
N GLN A 56 -11.60 -0.25 -1.41
CA GLN A 56 -12.43 0.21 -0.29
C GLN A 56 -11.66 1.12 0.67
N ILE A 57 -10.41 0.78 1.01
CA ILE A 57 -9.54 1.64 1.84
C ILE A 57 -9.35 2.99 1.15
N LYS A 58 -9.00 3.00 -0.14
CA LYS A 58 -8.80 4.26 -0.89
C LYS A 58 -10.08 5.12 -0.90
N LYS A 59 -11.25 4.49 -1.05
CA LYS A 59 -12.54 5.18 -1.01
C LYS A 59 -12.75 5.87 0.35
N LEU A 60 -12.55 5.15 1.45
CA LEU A 60 -12.73 5.68 2.82
C LEU A 60 -11.72 6.78 3.14
N VAL A 61 -10.45 6.62 2.72
CA VAL A 61 -9.41 7.65 2.88
C VAL A 61 -9.79 8.93 2.13
N ARG A 62 -10.20 8.83 0.86
CA ARG A 62 -10.60 10.00 0.04
C ARG A 62 -11.84 10.71 0.58
N GLN A 63 -12.67 10.01 1.35
CA GLN A 63 -13.82 10.58 2.04
C GLN A 63 -13.47 11.24 3.38
N GLY A 64 -12.21 11.12 3.85
CA GLY A 64 -11.79 11.58 5.18
C GLY A 64 -12.37 10.73 6.32
N ALA A 65 -12.86 9.51 6.04
CA ALA A 65 -13.58 8.71 7.02
C ALA A 65 -12.69 8.28 8.21
N TYR A 66 -11.37 8.18 7.99
CA TYR A 66 -10.39 7.84 9.04
C TYR A 66 -9.87 9.05 9.81
N ASP A 67 -10.26 10.27 9.44
CA ASP A 67 -9.74 11.47 10.09
C ASP A 67 -10.15 11.50 11.57
N ASN A 68 -9.15 11.59 12.44
CA ASN A 68 -9.29 11.58 13.90
C ASN A 68 -9.81 10.26 14.48
N VAL A 69 -9.81 9.15 13.72
CA VAL A 69 -10.14 7.82 14.24
C VAL A 69 -9.02 7.30 15.14
N ALA A 70 -9.38 6.85 16.33
CA ALA A 70 -8.45 6.34 17.33
C ALA A 70 -7.90 4.95 17.00
N PHE A 71 -6.61 4.76 17.32
CA PHE A 71 -6.06 3.44 17.59
C PHE A 71 -6.59 2.97 18.95
N HIS A 72 -7.74 2.30 18.93
CA HIS A 72 -8.49 1.93 20.13
C HIS A 72 -8.00 0.64 20.78
N ARG A 73 -7.22 -0.17 20.06
CA ARG A 73 -6.66 -1.41 20.60
C ARG A 73 -5.21 -1.56 20.18
N VAL A 74 -4.30 -1.40 21.13
CA VAL A 74 -2.85 -1.56 20.94
C VAL A 74 -2.34 -2.60 21.92
N ILE A 75 -1.70 -3.64 21.41
CA ILE A 75 -1.10 -4.71 22.19
C ILE A 75 0.38 -4.77 21.85
N ASP A 76 1.21 -4.57 22.88
CA ASP A 76 2.66 -4.57 22.73
C ASP A 76 3.17 -5.91 22.18
N GLY A 77 4.15 -5.84 21.26
CA GLY A 77 4.67 -7.00 20.55
C GLY A 77 3.70 -7.71 19.60
N PHE A 78 2.49 -7.17 19.38
CA PHE A 78 1.50 -7.80 18.51
C PHE A 78 0.98 -6.85 17.42
N MET A 79 0.07 -5.93 17.75
CA MET A 79 -0.56 -5.07 16.75
C MET A 79 -1.21 -3.82 17.35
N ALA A 80 -1.44 -2.84 16.48
CA ALA A 80 -2.24 -1.65 16.74
C ALA A 80 -3.41 -1.61 15.75
N GLN A 81 -4.64 -1.63 16.27
CA GLN A 81 -5.88 -1.66 15.51
C GLN A 81 -6.58 -0.30 15.55
N THR A 82 -6.99 0.16 14.38
CA THR A 82 -7.73 1.41 14.13
C THR A 82 -8.84 1.15 13.10
N GLY A 83 -9.50 2.19 12.63
CA GLY A 83 -10.42 2.12 11.49
C GLY A 83 -11.90 1.96 11.83
N ASP A 84 -12.27 2.04 13.11
CA ASP A 84 -13.68 2.15 13.50
C ASP A 84 -14.18 3.58 13.20
N VAL A 85 -14.73 3.76 11.99
CA VAL A 85 -15.23 5.04 11.50
C VAL A 85 -16.56 5.47 12.14
N LYS A 86 -17.22 4.57 12.87
CA LYS A 86 -18.55 4.82 13.46
C LYS A 86 -18.47 5.28 14.91
N PHE A 87 -17.59 4.66 15.69
CA PHE A 87 -17.46 4.90 17.13
C PHE A 87 -16.05 5.33 17.55
N GLY A 88 -15.09 5.34 16.63
CA GLY A 88 -13.69 5.62 16.91
C GLY A 88 -13.24 7.06 16.67
N ASN A 89 -14.08 7.95 16.14
CA ASN A 89 -13.68 9.32 15.83
C ASN A 89 -13.61 10.20 17.08
N MET A 90 -12.40 10.55 17.50
CA MET A 90 -12.09 11.29 18.73
C MET A 90 -12.67 12.71 18.78
N LYS A 91 -13.05 13.29 17.63
CA LYS A 91 -13.65 14.62 17.56
C LYS A 91 -15.16 14.59 17.42
N ASN A 92 -15.73 13.48 16.94
CA ASN A 92 -17.14 13.37 16.66
C ASN A 92 -17.64 11.92 16.78
N GLY A 93 -18.35 11.59 17.85
CA GLY A 93 -18.98 10.28 18.01
C GLY A 93 -18.08 9.20 18.62
N PHE A 94 -16.98 9.57 19.29
CA PHE A 94 -16.20 8.61 20.07
C PHE A 94 -17.04 7.96 21.18
N SER A 95 -17.02 6.63 21.24
CA SER A 95 -17.67 5.85 22.30
C SER A 95 -16.72 4.79 22.83
N ALA A 96 -16.25 4.96 24.07
CA ALA A 96 -15.31 4.02 24.69
C ALA A 96 -15.90 2.61 24.86
N ASP A 97 -17.22 2.50 25.05
CA ASP A 97 -17.90 1.21 25.25
C ASP A 97 -18.18 0.47 23.93
N ALA A 98 -18.17 1.16 22.80
CA ALA A 98 -18.53 0.60 21.49
C ALA A 98 -17.38 0.56 20.48
N VAL A 99 -16.29 1.30 20.72
CA VAL A 99 -15.17 1.38 19.79
C VAL A 99 -14.54 -0.01 19.55
N GLY A 100 -14.30 -0.31 18.27
CA GLY A 100 -13.83 -1.62 17.80
C GLY A 100 -14.94 -2.54 17.29
N THR A 101 -16.21 -2.11 17.38
CA THR A 101 -17.37 -2.85 16.85
C THR A 101 -18.01 -2.18 15.64
N GLY A 102 -17.63 -0.93 15.36
CA GLY A 102 -18.16 -0.17 14.25
C GLY A 102 -17.44 -0.42 12.93
N GLY A 103 -18.11 -0.05 11.84
CA GLY A 103 -17.61 -0.12 10.47
C GLY A 103 -18.18 1.01 9.63
N SER A 104 -17.79 1.06 8.36
CA SER A 104 -18.35 2.01 7.39
C SER A 104 -19.74 1.59 6.90
N ASP A 105 -20.45 2.49 6.23
CA ASP A 105 -21.69 2.17 5.51
C ASP A 105 -21.46 1.35 4.22
N LEU A 106 -20.21 1.02 3.90
CA LEU A 106 -19.85 0.17 2.75
C LEU A 106 -20.11 -1.31 3.07
N PRO A 107 -20.44 -2.12 2.06
CA PRO A 107 -20.71 -3.54 2.26
C PRO A 107 -19.44 -4.31 2.65
N ASP A 108 -19.65 -5.46 3.30
CA ASP A 108 -18.60 -6.42 3.56
C ASP A 108 -18.03 -6.99 2.25
N LEU A 109 -16.72 -7.20 2.25
CA LEU A 109 -16.00 -7.73 1.09
C LEU A 109 -15.85 -9.25 1.21
N PRO A 110 -15.90 -9.99 0.09
CA PRO A 110 -15.48 -11.38 0.10
C PRO A 110 -13.99 -11.48 0.44
N ALA A 111 -13.59 -12.58 1.08
CA ALA A 111 -12.21 -12.79 1.46
C ALA A 111 -11.28 -12.90 0.24
N GLU A 112 -10.11 -12.27 0.33
CA GLU A 112 -9.05 -12.28 -0.69
C GLU A 112 -7.81 -12.96 -0.09
N PHE A 113 -7.73 -14.28 -0.23
CA PHE A 113 -6.59 -15.05 0.28
C PHE A 113 -5.56 -15.29 -0.83
N SER A 114 -4.29 -15.04 -0.51
CA SER A 114 -3.18 -15.47 -1.36
C SER A 114 -2.89 -16.94 -1.14
N GLN A 115 -2.53 -17.66 -2.22
CA GLN A 115 -1.98 -19.01 -2.10
C GLN A 115 -0.51 -18.86 -1.68
N THR A 116 -0.26 -18.75 -0.37
CA THR A 116 1.08 -18.94 0.19
C THR A 116 1.52 -20.39 0.06
#